data_AF-A0A6N7AK01-F1
#
_entry.id   AF-A0A6N7AK01-F1
#
_cell.length_a   1.000
_cell.length_b   1.000
_cell.length_c   1.000
_cell.angle_alpha   90.00
_cell.angle_beta   90.00
_cell.angle_gamma   90.00
#
_symmetry.space_group_name_H-M   'P 1'
#
loop_
_entity.id
_entity.type
_entity.pdbx_description
1 polymer ?
#
loop_
_entity_poly.entity_id
_entity_poly.type
_entity_poly.pdbx_seq_one_letter_code
_entity_poly.pdbx_strand_id
1 'polypeptide(L)'
;MRKILGHALRYRVTDPVWRRWLWLWLTGRAKGQHAFAPHRPPYLGGTWKGLPHEESASAFPLVPTEPLEAAVDLLLAGSVVRLEPGDESALYATAFPDPETGRALHRFAWMPLVHDTLPPNRFKAVTLALWRAWTARFAVPKTATRKTAAVDPWHPAIATERVVNMLAFARRYGLPAPGEETLRLLAAHGPAIAARLDYYGEAGTSGTLAGNGRGLFLLGLALGLPACAGVGGRILTEEARRLFHPSGVLREGSTHYHLLLTRTYAEAWAAALAHRRPEEPALRAVVIAALRIVPRLVLPGGLPLVGDIAPDCPPEHLAGLFGGTKGGWLEWLSAEDRTAFLALRATILPADGEALRTDGWLRADFGPWSGLWHAPAGGLGARARASGSGRLRTALSA
;
A
#
# COMPACT_ATOMS: atom_id res chain seq x y z
N MET A 1 -23.64 28.61 8.82
CA MET A 1 -23.97 27.17 9.00
C MET A 1 -25.37 26.76 8.54
N ARG A 2 -26.48 27.42 8.93
CA ARG A 2 -27.84 26.99 8.54
C ARG A 2 -28.15 26.99 7.03
N LYS A 3 -27.60 27.92 6.23
CA LYS A 3 -27.85 27.98 4.78
C LYS A 3 -27.10 26.92 3.95
N ILE A 4 -25.90 26.50 4.36
CA ILE A 4 -25.12 25.44 3.68
C ILE A 4 -25.67 24.05 4.02
N LEU A 5 -26.14 23.84 5.26
CA LEU A 5 -26.88 22.61 5.60
C LEU A 5 -28.17 22.48 4.77
N GLY A 6 -28.91 23.57 4.55
CA GLY A 6 -30.18 23.54 3.80
C GLY A 6 -30.04 23.07 2.35
N HIS A 7 -28.99 23.47 1.64
CA HIS A 7 -28.77 23.04 0.24
C HIS A 7 -28.25 21.61 0.13
N ALA A 8 -27.34 21.20 1.03
CA ALA A 8 -26.84 19.83 1.08
C ALA A 8 -27.95 18.83 1.49
N LEU A 9 -28.88 19.23 2.36
CA LEU A 9 -30.04 18.42 2.73
C LEU A 9 -31.06 18.29 1.58
N ARG A 10 -31.35 19.37 0.84
CA ARG A 10 -32.29 19.31 -0.29
C ARG A 10 -31.81 18.40 -1.42
N TYR A 11 -30.53 18.46 -1.80
CA TYR A 11 -29.97 17.60 -2.84
C TYR A 11 -29.96 16.11 -2.44
N ARG A 12 -29.73 15.82 -1.15
CA ARG A 12 -29.72 14.45 -0.61
C ARG A 12 -31.11 13.83 -0.54
N VAL A 13 -32.16 14.63 -0.41
CA VAL A 13 -33.54 14.12 -0.36
C VAL A 13 -34.07 13.79 -1.75
N THR A 14 -33.50 14.28 -2.86
CA THR A 14 -33.93 13.90 -4.22
C THR A 14 -33.14 12.75 -4.83
N ASP A 15 -31.98 12.40 -4.27
CA ASP A 15 -31.14 11.32 -4.76
C ASP A 15 -31.78 9.94 -4.47
N PRO A 16 -32.11 9.13 -5.50
CA PRO A 16 -32.75 7.83 -5.31
C PRO A 16 -31.86 6.81 -4.58
N VAL A 17 -30.53 6.91 -4.71
CA VAL A 17 -29.57 6.06 -3.99
C VAL A 17 -29.59 6.40 -2.51
N TRP A 18 -29.60 7.70 -2.18
CA TRP A 18 -29.62 8.16 -0.79
C TRP A 18 -30.96 7.85 -0.10
N ARG A 19 -32.09 8.00 -0.81
CA ARG A 19 -33.41 7.58 -0.33
C ARG A 19 -33.46 6.10 -0.01
N ARG A 20 -32.99 5.25 -0.94
CA ARG A 20 -32.94 3.80 -0.74
C ARG A 20 -32.04 3.45 0.43
N TRP A 21 -30.88 4.10 0.55
CA TRP A 21 -29.95 3.89 1.65
C TRP A 21 -30.57 4.26 3.00
N LEU A 22 -31.18 5.45 3.10
CA LEU A 22 -31.83 5.92 4.32
C LEU A 22 -33.00 5.01 4.69
N TRP A 23 -33.78 4.53 3.71
CA TRP A 23 -34.87 3.58 3.95
C TRP A 23 -34.33 2.24 4.45
N LEU A 24 -33.24 1.71 3.88
CA LEU A 24 -32.59 0.51 4.38
C LEU A 24 -32.07 0.70 5.82
N TRP A 25 -31.54 1.87 6.14
CA TRP A 25 -31.08 2.20 7.48
C TRP A 25 -32.24 2.32 8.49
N LEU A 26 -33.28 3.08 8.16
CA LEU A 26 -34.47 3.27 9.00
C LEU A 26 -35.25 1.97 9.23
N THR A 27 -35.26 1.06 8.24
CA THR A 27 -35.92 -0.25 8.36
C THR A 27 -35.05 -1.31 9.02
N GLY A 28 -33.85 -0.96 9.52
CA GLY A 28 -32.91 -1.91 10.12
C GLY A 28 -32.34 -2.94 9.13
N ARG A 29 -32.62 -2.81 7.83
CA ARG A 29 -32.11 -3.68 6.77
C ARG A 29 -30.63 -3.41 6.45
N ALA A 30 -30.14 -2.21 6.75
CA ALA A 30 -28.72 -1.94 6.82
C ALA A 30 -28.24 -2.21 8.25
N LYS A 31 -27.53 -3.32 8.45
CA LYS A 31 -26.84 -3.59 9.72
C LYS A 31 -25.86 -2.45 10.01
N GLY A 32 -25.97 -1.84 11.19
CA GLY A 32 -24.95 -0.92 11.69
C GLY A 32 -23.60 -1.62 11.76
N GLN A 33 -22.51 -0.86 11.60
CA GLN A 33 -21.18 -1.42 11.84
C GLN A 33 -21.06 -1.85 13.30
N HIS A 34 -20.47 -3.02 13.53
CA HIS A 34 -20.11 -3.43 14.88
C HIS A 34 -19.18 -2.38 15.50
N ALA A 35 -19.34 -2.13 16.81
CA ALA A 35 -18.44 -1.26 17.54
C ALA A 35 -16.99 -1.74 17.35
N PHE A 36 -16.07 -0.80 17.13
CA PHE A 36 -14.67 -1.09 16.93
C PHE A 36 -13.80 -0.08 17.70
N ALA A 37 -12.58 -0.49 18.02
CA ALA A 37 -11.55 0.40 18.52
C ALA A 37 -10.61 0.79 17.36
N PRO A 38 -10.48 2.08 17.02
CA PRO A 38 -9.52 2.51 16.00
C PRO A 38 -8.12 1.98 16.28
N HIS A 39 -7.40 1.62 15.22
CA HIS A 39 -6.04 1.09 15.27
C HIS A 39 -5.87 -0.27 15.97
N ARG A 40 -6.98 -0.93 16.33
CA ARG A 40 -6.97 -2.22 17.04
C ARG A 40 -7.86 -3.24 16.32
N PRO A 41 -7.32 -3.92 15.29
CA PRO A 41 -8.04 -5.03 14.66
C PRO A 41 -8.42 -6.08 15.71
N PRO A 42 -9.68 -6.56 15.73
CA PRO A 42 -10.18 -7.43 16.80
C PRO A 42 -9.44 -8.76 16.86
N TYR A 43 -8.96 -9.26 15.73
CA TYR A 43 -8.19 -10.49 15.66
C TYR A 43 -6.81 -10.37 16.31
N LEU A 44 -6.29 -9.19 16.66
CA LEU A 44 -5.05 -9.09 17.46
C LEU A 44 -5.30 -9.31 18.97
N GLY A 45 -6.57 -9.44 19.38
CA GLY A 45 -6.98 -9.70 20.75
C GLY A 45 -7.22 -8.42 21.56
N GLY A 46 -8.13 -8.49 22.53
CA GLY A 46 -8.51 -7.33 23.37
C GLY A 46 -7.37 -6.78 24.24
N THR A 47 -6.30 -7.56 24.45
CA THR A 47 -5.11 -7.18 25.19
C THR A 47 -4.02 -6.56 24.32
N TRP A 48 -4.25 -6.35 23.02
CA TRP A 48 -3.29 -5.75 22.11
C TRP A 48 -2.89 -4.34 22.53
N LYS A 49 -1.60 -4.15 22.84
CA LYS A 49 -0.99 -2.87 23.24
C LYS A 49 0.01 -2.31 22.22
N GLY A 50 0.18 -2.99 21.09
CA GLY A 50 1.25 -2.71 20.13
C GLY A 50 2.37 -3.76 20.20
N LEU A 51 3.47 -3.47 19.50
CA LEU A 51 4.67 -4.33 19.50
C LEU A 51 5.69 -3.85 20.54
N PRO A 52 6.45 -4.78 21.16
CA PRO A 52 7.60 -4.42 21.95
C PRO A 52 8.72 -3.86 21.06
N HIS A 53 9.67 -3.16 21.67
CA HIS A 53 10.94 -2.88 21.01
C HIS A 53 11.77 -4.16 20.95
N GLU A 54 12.25 -4.51 19.76
CA GLU A 54 13.13 -5.65 19.49
C GLU A 54 14.44 -5.11 18.92
N GLU A 55 15.56 -5.73 19.28
CA GLU A 55 16.87 -5.41 18.69
C GLU A 55 17.06 -6.19 17.39
N SER A 56 17.67 -5.55 16.39
CA SER A 56 17.97 -6.22 15.12
C SER A 56 19.04 -7.28 15.32
N ALA A 57 18.77 -8.51 14.88
CA ALA A 57 19.74 -9.59 14.81
C ALA A 57 20.47 -9.66 13.46
N SER A 58 20.11 -8.78 12.52
CA SER A 58 20.61 -8.81 11.14
C SER A 58 21.77 -7.83 10.92
N ALA A 59 22.64 -8.20 10.00
CA ALA A 59 23.72 -7.36 9.49
C ALA A 59 23.54 -7.14 7.99
N PHE A 60 23.74 -5.91 7.54
CA PHE A 60 23.82 -5.57 6.12
C PHE A 60 25.17 -4.92 5.85
N PRO A 61 25.76 -5.09 4.66
CA PRO A 61 26.94 -4.33 4.28
C PRO A 61 26.62 -2.83 4.30
N LEU A 62 27.62 -1.98 4.54
CA LEU A 62 27.44 -0.53 4.43
C LEU A 62 27.56 -0.09 2.98
N VAL A 63 26.75 0.90 2.59
CA VAL A 63 26.92 1.58 1.31
C VAL A 63 27.99 2.66 1.48
N PRO A 64 29.00 2.73 0.58
CA PRO A 64 29.91 3.87 0.55
C PRO A 64 29.15 5.19 0.39
N THR A 65 29.50 6.18 1.20
CA THR A 65 28.92 7.51 1.12
C THR A 65 29.55 8.27 -0.04
N GLU A 66 28.79 8.49 -1.10
CA GLU A 66 29.17 9.35 -2.23
C GLU A 66 28.29 10.61 -2.22
N PRO A 67 28.84 11.82 -2.48
CA PRO A 67 28.05 13.03 -2.56
C PRO A 67 27.12 12.99 -3.78
N LEU A 68 25.98 13.69 -3.69
CA LEU A 68 25.14 13.94 -4.84
C LEU A 68 25.79 15.07 -5.66
N GLU A 69 26.31 14.78 -6.85
CA GLU A 69 27.10 15.76 -7.63
C GLU A 69 26.28 16.55 -8.65
N ALA A 70 25.11 16.04 -9.03
CA ALA A 70 24.27 16.64 -10.07
C ALA A 70 22.79 16.41 -9.77
N ALA A 71 21.97 17.32 -10.26
CA ALA A 71 20.52 17.29 -10.10
C ALA A 71 19.91 15.96 -10.53
N VAL A 72 18.86 15.54 -9.83
CA VAL A 72 18.10 14.32 -10.11
C VAL A 72 16.61 14.65 -10.14
N ASP A 73 15.90 14.12 -11.13
CA ASP A 73 14.46 14.22 -11.20
C ASP A 73 13.82 13.07 -10.40
N LEU A 74 13.07 13.43 -9.36
CA LEU A 74 12.32 12.50 -8.53
C LEU A 74 10.90 12.35 -9.09
N LEU A 75 10.53 11.13 -9.46
CA LEU A 75 9.17 10.79 -9.88
C LEU A 75 8.29 10.61 -8.63
N LEU A 76 7.45 11.60 -8.32
CA LEU A 76 6.53 11.60 -7.18
C LEU A 76 5.07 11.55 -7.66
N ALA A 77 4.14 11.37 -6.72
CA ALA A 77 2.71 11.40 -7.01
C ALA A 77 2.32 12.72 -7.71
N GLY A 78 1.85 12.58 -8.96
CA GLY A 78 1.35 13.69 -9.78
C GLY A 78 2.38 14.73 -10.21
N SER A 79 3.68 14.54 -9.92
CA SER A 79 4.70 15.54 -10.23
C SER A 79 6.10 14.96 -10.38
N VAL A 80 6.92 15.62 -11.20
CA VAL A 80 8.36 15.41 -11.25
C VAL A 80 9.02 16.54 -10.48
N VAL A 81 9.77 16.20 -9.44
CA VAL A 81 10.46 17.19 -8.59
C VAL A 81 11.96 17.07 -8.82
N ARG A 82 12.55 18.14 -9.35
CA ARG A 82 13.99 18.24 -9.51
C ARG A 82 14.64 18.53 -8.17
N LEU A 83 15.56 17.66 -7.76
CA LEU A 83 16.39 17.83 -6.56
C LEU A 83 17.77 18.29 -7.00
N GLU A 84 18.17 19.48 -6.57
CA GLU A 84 19.54 19.97 -6.71
C GLU A 84 20.41 19.47 -5.54
N PRO A 85 21.72 19.23 -5.75
CA PRO A 85 22.65 18.93 -4.67
C PRO A 85 22.59 19.97 -3.54
N GLY A 86 22.39 19.51 -2.30
CA GLY A 86 22.31 20.38 -1.12
C GLY A 86 20.89 20.84 -0.74
N ASP A 87 19.90 20.66 -1.62
CA ASP A 87 18.50 21.02 -1.37
C ASP A 87 17.70 19.92 -0.65
N GLU A 88 18.33 18.82 -0.23
CA GLU A 88 17.62 17.64 0.30
C GLU A 88 16.79 17.98 1.55
N SER A 89 17.33 18.82 2.43
CA SER A 89 16.61 19.26 3.64
C SER A 89 15.50 20.27 3.32
N ALA A 90 15.73 21.15 2.35
CA ALA A 90 14.74 22.14 1.90
C ALA A 90 13.54 21.44 1.25
N LEU A 91 13.78 20.37 0.48
CA LEU A 91 12.74 19.57 -0.14
C LEU A 91 11.71 19.02 0.87
N TYR A 92 12.15 18.59 2.06
CA TYR A 92 11.24 18.14 3.13
C TYR A 92 10.53 19.27 3.89
N ALA A 93 10.90 20.53 3.64
CA ALA A 93 10.20 21.71 4.14
C ALA A 93 9.19 22.28 3.13
N THR A 94 9.30 21.89 1.85
CA THR A 94 8.42 22.35 0.78
C THR A 94 6.97 21.95 1.03
N ALA A 95 6.07 22.92 0.89
CA ALA A 95 4.63 22.68 0.86
C ALA A 95 4.20 22.35 -0.57
N PHE A 96 3.80 21.10 -0.81
CA PHE A 96 3.29 20.68 -2.11
C PHE A 96 1.80 21.06 -2.26
N PRO A 97 1.36 21.50 -3.45
CA PRO A 97 -0.06 21.76 -3.71
C PRO A 97 -0.94 20.51 -3.50
N ASP A 98 -0.45 19.35 -3.95
CA ASP A 98 -1.06 18.06 -3.67
C ASP A 98 -0.36 17.40 -2.46
N PRO A 99 -1.09 17.12 -1.36
CA PRO A 99 -0.52 16.42 -0.22
C PRO A 99 0.02 15.02 -0.57
N GLU A 100 -0.49 14.34 -1.59
CA GLU A 100 0.03 13.02 -1.98
C GLU A 100 1.45 13.08 -2.54
N THR A 101 1.87 14.19 -3.16
CA THR A 101 3.28 14.41 -3.55
C THR A 101 4.20 14.37 -2.33
N GLY A 102 3.83 15.09 -1.26
CA GLY A 102 4.59 15.08 -0.01
C GLY A 102 4.57 13.71 0.68
N ARG A 103 3.46 12.98 0.61
CA ARG A 103 3.41 11.59 1.11
C ARG A 103 4.33 10.67 0.31
N ALA A 104 4.31 10.72 -1.02
CA ALA A 104 5.17 9.93 -1.90
C ALA A 104 6.66 10.16 -1.58
N LEU A 105 7.04 11.42 -1.32
CA LEU A 105 8.39 11.76 -0.88
C LEU A 105 8.75 11.07 0.46
N HIS A 106 7.87 11.14 1.46
CA HIS A 106 8.10 10.49 2.76
C HIS A 106 7.99 8.96 2.75
N ARG A 107 7.29 8.39 1.75
CA ARG A 107 7.24 6.94 1.46
C ARG A 107 8.49 6.44 0.73
N PHE A 108 9.31 7.36 0.21
CA PHE A 108 10.39 7.04 -0.71
C PHE A 108 9.87 6.29 -1.97
N ALA A 109 8.63 6.59 -2.38
CA ALA A 109 7.95 5.91 -3.49
C ALA A 109 8.61 6.15 -4.85
N TRP A 110 9.44 7.19 -4.96
CA TRP A 110 10.25 7.48 -6.14
C TRP A 110 11.34 6.43 -6.39
N MET A 111 11.83 5.74 -5.35
CA MET A 111 12.95 4.78 -5.46
C MET A 111 12.73 3.71 -6.52
N PRO A 112 11.64 2.90 -6.47
CA PRO A 112 11.39 1.88 -7.49
C PRO A 112 11.11 2.46 -8.88
N LEU A 113 10.79 3.75 -9.01
CA LEU A 113 10.49 4.39 -10.29
C LEU A 113 11.74 4.94 -10.99
N VAL A 114 12.74 5.37 -10.23
CA VAL A 114 13.96 5.96 -10.81
C VAL A 114 15.15 5.00 -10.86
N HIS A 115 15.08 3.86 -10.17
CA HIS A 115 16.24 2.96 -10.01
C HIS A 115 16.83 2.46 -11.35
N ASP A 116 15.99 2.22 -12.35
CA ASP A 116 16.42 1.80 -13.69
C ASP A 116 16.78 2.97 -14.61
N THR A 117 16.44 4.21 -14.21
CA THR A 117 16.71 5.43 -14.99
C THR A 117 18.03 6.09 -14.63
N LEU A 118 18.58 5.77 -13.45
CA LEU A 118 19.82 6.34 -12.94
C LEU A 118 20.94 5.28 -12.91
N PRO A 119 22.18 5.67 -13.21
CA PRO A 119 23.35 4.85 -12.91
C PRO A 119 23.37 4.45 -11.42
N PRO A 120 23.81 3.22 -11.07
CA PRO A 120 23.76 2.72 -9.69
C PRO A 120 24.45 3.62 -8.65
N ASN A 121 25.57 4.26 -9.00
CA ASN A 121 26.25 5.21 -8.12
C ASN A 121 25.40 6.46 -7.84
N ARG A 122 24.78 7.05 -8.87
CA ARG A 122 23.88 8.19 -8.72
C ARG A 122 22.62 7.83 -7.92
N PHE A 123 22.04 6.65 -8.15
CA PHE A 123 20.89 6.16 -7.39
C PHE A 123 21.23 6.02 -5.89
N LYS A 124 22.36 5.38 -5.56
CA LYS A 124 22.85 5.30 -4.17
C LYS A 124 23.05 6.69 -3.56
N ALA A 125 23.74 7.60 -4.25
CA ALA A 125 24.03 8.93 -3.75
C ALA A 125 22.75 9.72 -3.39
N VAL A 126 21.74 9.73 -4.28
CA VAL A 126 20.48 10.43 -3.99
C VAL A 126 19.68 9.77 -2.85
N THR A 127 19.66 8.44 -2.77
CA THR A 127 19.02 7.74 -1.64
C THR A 127 19.70 8.05 -0.32
N LEU A 128 21.03 8.03 -0.27
CA LEU A 128 21.79 8.36 0.94
C LEU A 128 21.59 9.81 1.38
N ALA A 129 21.61 10.75 0.43
CA ALA A 129 21.41 12.16 0.70
C ALA A 129 20.00 12.45 1.26
N LEU A 130 18.95 11.90 0.63
CA LEU A 130 17.56 12.05 1.09
C LEU A 130 17.29 11.30 2.41
N TRP A 131 17.86 10.10 2.59
CA TRP A 131 17.77 9.37 3.86
C TRP A 131 18.36 10.20 5.00
N ARG A 132 19.58 10.73 4.84
CA ARG A 132 20.24 11.57 5.84
C ARG A 132 19.44 12.83 6.15
N ALA A 133 18.92 13.52 5.13
CA ALA A 133 18.07 14.69 5.34
C ALA A 133 16.77 14.33 6.08
N TRP A 134 16.17 13.17 5.77
CA TRP A 134 14.98 12.68 6.44
C TRP A 134 15.27 12.31 7.91
N THR A 135 16.33 11.55 8.18
CA THR A 135 16.68 11.12 9.55
C THR A 135 16.99 12.31 10.45
N ALA A 136 17.75 13.29 9.96
CA ALA A 136 18.09 14.50 10.71
C ALA A 136 16.86 15.26 11.23
N ARG A 137 15.73 15.17 10.52
CA ARG A 137 14.50 15.90 10.87
C ARG A 137 13.42 15.03 11.51
N PHE A 138 13.35 13.75 11.15
CA PHE A 138 12.20 12.88 11.43
C PHE A 138 12.54 11.55 12.09
N ALA A 139 13.80 11.27 12.48
CA ALA A 139 14.18 9.99 13.07
C ALA A 139 13.40 9.59 14.34
N VAL A 140 12.85 10.55 15.08
CA VAL A 140 12.04 10.27 16.26
C VAL A 140 10.54 10.25 15.90
N PRO A 141 9.84 9.12 16.09
CA PRO A 141 8.38 9.07 15.99
C PRO A 141 7.77 10.05 16.99
N LYS A 142 7.15 11.13 16.50
CA LYS A 142 6.46 12.08 17.36
C LYS A 142 5.02 11.61 17.57
N THR A 143 4.60 11.55 18.84
CA THR A 143 3.21 11.31 19.21
C THR A 143 2.38 12.54 18.81
N ALA A 144 1.72 12.49 17.64
CA ALA A 144 0.57 13.29 17.15
C ALA A 144 0.39 14.79 17.54
N THR A 145 1.38 15.47 18.12
CA THR A 145 1.19 16.74 18.84
C THR A 145 1.52 17.97 18.00
N ARG A 146 2.22 17.84 16.86
CA ARG A 146 2.35 18.94 15.89
C ARG A 146 1.28 18.84 14.81
N LYS A 147 0.15 19.50 15.05
CA LYS A 147 -0.89 19.80 14.03
C LYS A 147 -0.38 20.68 12.86
N THR A 148 0.88 21.13 12.89
CA THR A 148 1.42 22.13 11.95
C THR A 148 2.03 21.55 10.68
N ALA A 149 2.31 20.24 10.61
CA ALA A 149 2.84 19.62 9.40
C ALA A 149 1.71 19.19 8.46
N ALA A 150 1.83 19.50 7.17
CA ALA A 150 0.87 19.09 6.14
C ALA A 150 0.78 17.56 5.97
N VAL A 151 1.91 16.87 6.21
CA VAL A 151 2.03 15.41 6.13
C VAL A 151 2.63 14.88 7.44
N ASP A 152 2.05 13.81 7.98
CA ASP A 152 2.60 13.05 9.09
C ASP A 152 3.58 11.98 8.56
N PRO A 153 4.91 12.15 8.69
CA PRO A 153 5.90 11.20 8.13
C PRO A 153 5.88 9.84 8.83
N TRP A 154 5.26 9.75 10.00
CA TRP A 154 5.09 8.54 10.79
C TRP A 154 3.66 7.98 10.72
N HIS A 155 2.84 8.46 9.78
CA HIS A 155 1.60 7.79 9.46
C HIS A 155 1.89 6.32 9.10
N PRO A 156 1.16 5.33 9.64
CA PRO A 156 1.42 3.90 9.44
C PRO A 156 1.62 3.51 7.97
N ALA A 157 0.70 3.88 7.06
CA ALA A 157 0.89 3.66 5.62
C ALA A 157 2.19 4.28 5.05
N ILE A 158 2.59 5.47 5.50
CA ILE A 158 3.80 6.14 5.01
C ILE A 158 5.06 5.45 5.54
N ALA A 159 5.09 5.17 6.84
CA ALA A 159 6.18 4.46 7.50
C ALA A 159 6.37 3.04 6.94
N THR A 160 5.27 2.36 6.61
CA THR A 160 5.26 1.05 5.96
C THR A 160 5.95 1.10 4.60
N GLU A 161 5.52 1.97 3.68
CA GLU A 161 6.13 2.02 2.34
C GLU A 161 7.60 2.44 2.41
N ARG A 162 7.94 3.41 3.28
CA ARG A 162 9.34 3.81 3.49
C ARG A 162 10.20 2.65 3.95
N VAL A 163 9.75 1.88 4.94
CA VAL A 163 10.56 0.76 5.44
C VAL A 163 10.72 -0.33 4.39
N VAL A 164 9.66 -0.64 3.62
CA VAL A 164 9.74 -1.60 2.51
C VAL A 164 10.74 -1.16 1.44
N ASN A 165 10.68 0.10 1.02
CA ASN A 165 11.59 0.66 0.00
C ASN A 165 13.04 0.71 0.50
N MET A 166 13.26 1.08 1.77
CA MET A 166 14.60 1.09 2.37
C MET A 166 15.17 -0.31 2.56
N LEU A 167 14.35 -1.31 2.90
CA LEU A 167 14.81 -2.71 2.99
C LEU A 167 15.19 -3.27 1.61
N ALA A 168 14.41 -2.95 0.57
CA ALA A 168 14.75 -3.34 -0.79
C ALA A 168 16.08 -2.72 -1.24
N PHE A 169 16.30 -1.44 -0.95
CA PHE A 169 17.59 -0.79 -1.15
C PHE A 169 18.71 -1.47 -0.36
N ALA A 170 18.49 -1.73 0.93
CA ALA A 170 19.47 -2.33 1.82
C ALA A 170 19.93 -3.72 1.35
N ARG A 171 19.00 -4.54 0.86
CA ARG A 171 19.32 -5.86 0.30
C ARG A 171 20.20 -5.78 -0.95
N ARG A 172 20.00 -4.76 -1.78
CA ARG A 172 20.70 -4.63 -3.07
C ARG A 172 22.02 -3.88 -2.98
N TYR A 173 22.08 -2.85 -2.16
CA TYR A 173 23.21 -1.91 -2.12
C TYR A 173 23.90 -1.84 -0.76
N GLY A 174 23.24 -2.30 0.31
CA GLY A 174 23.67 -2.15 1.70
C GLY A 174 22.94 -1.03 2.44
N LEU A 175 23.27 -0.85 3.73
CA LEU A 175 22.68 0.18 4.57
C LEU A 175 23.39 1.53 4.48
N PRO A 176 22.64 2.64 4.56
CA PRO A 176 23.20 3.94 4.87
C PRO A 176 24.00 3.93 6.19
N ALA A 177 25.13 4.64 6.22
CA ALA A 177 25.88 4.90 7.43
C ALA A 177 25.25 6.05 8.27
N PRO A 178 25.38 6.04 9.61
CA PRO A 178 25.94 4.96 10.44
C PRO A 178 25.02 3.73 10.45
N GLY A 179 25.60 2.53 10.28
CA GLY A 179 24.82 1.30 10.09
C GLY A 179 23.96 0.92 11.28
N GLU A 180 24.53 0.96 12.50
CA GLU A 180 23.80 0.63 13.73
C GLU A 180 22.64 1.59 14.00
N GLU A 181 22.84 2.89 13.77
CA GLU A 181 21.78 3.90 13.92
C GLU A 181 20.67 3.69 12.90
N THR A 182 21.04 3.41 11.64
CA THR A 182 20.07 3.11 10.59
C THR A 182 19.29 1.83 10.90
N LEU A 183 19.93 0.77 11.37
CA LEU A 183 19.27 -0.46 11.82
C LEU A 183 18.29 -0.20 12.96
N ARG A 184 18.73 0.53 14.00
CA ARG A 184 17.88 0.89 15.15
C ARG A 184 16.66 1.70 14.70
N LEU A 185 16.85 2.62 13.76
CA LEU A 185 15.78 3.43 13.20
C LEU A 185 14.81 2.61 12.33
N LEU A 186 15.30 1.68 11.52
CA LEU A 186 14.45 0.76 10.76
C LEU A 186 13.64 -0.12 11.73
N ALA A 187 14.26 -0.69 12.76
CA ALA A 187 13.58 -1.48 13.78
C ALA A 187 12.49 -0.67 14.53
N ALA A 188 12.74 0.62 14.80
CA ALA A 188 11.75 1.51 15.42
C ALA A 188 10.48 1.73 14.59
N HIS A 189 10.49 1.43 13.28
CA HIS A 189 9.28 1.47 12.46
C HIS A 189 8.25 0.43 12.89
N GLY A 190 8.66 -0.74 13.41
CA GLY A 190 7.76 -1.81 13.82
C GLY A 190 6.74 -1.35 14.88
N PRO A 191 7.19 -0.95 16.08
CA PRO A 191 6.31 -0.40 17.11
C PRO A 191 5.53 0.83 16.67
N ALA A 192 6.14 1.73 15.87
CA ALA A 192 5.48 2.93 15.38
C ALA A 192 4.29 2.63 14.46
N ILE A 193 4.43 1.66 13.54
CA ILE A 193 3.36 1.19 12.67
C ILE A 193 2.28 0.47 13.51
N ALA A 194 2.70 -0.44 14.38
CA ALA A 194 1.80 -1.24 15.21
C ALA A 194 0.94 -0.42 16.19
N ALA A 195 1.46 0.70 16.68
CA ALA A 195 0.73 1.60 17.58
C ALA A 195 -0.44 2.32 16.90
N ARG A 196 -0.43 2.40 15.56
CA ARG A 196 -1.37 3.23 14.78
C ARG A 196 -1.90 2.53 13.54
N LEU A 197 -1.99 1.20 13.52
CA LEU A 197 -2.49 0.41 12.38
C LEU A 197 -3.71 1.06 11.70
N ASP A 198 -3.80 1.03 10.38
CA ASP A 198 -4.86 1.67 9.59
C ASP A 198 -6.21 0.94 9.67
N TYR A 199 -6.64 0.58 10.88
CA TYR A 199 -7.91 -0.08 11.17
C TYR A 199 -8.96 0.91 11.68
N TYR A 200 -10.08 0.97 10.96
CA TYR A 200 -11.20 1.87 11.22
C TYR A 200 -12.55 1.13 11.16
N GLY A 201 -12.56 -0.13 11.62
CA GLY A 201 -13.72 -1.01 11.51
C GLY A 201 -13.81 -1.69 10.13
N GLU A 202 -14.64 -2.73 10.03
CA GLU A 202 -14.66 -3.62 8.85
C GLU A 202 -14.90 -2.88 7.52
N ALA A 203 -15.83 -1.93 7.50
CA ALA A 203 -16.18 -1.16 6.31
C ALA A 203 -15.37 0.13 6.15
N GLY A 204 -14.70 0.61 7.20
CA GLY A 204 -13.83 1.80 7.15
C GLY A 204 -12.36 1.50 6.83
N THR A 205 -11.97 0.23 6.90
CA THR A 205 -10.59 -0.22 6.69
C THR A 205 -10.39 -0.57 5.21
N SER A 206 -9.45 0.11 4.52
CA SER A 206 -9.09 -0.18 3.14
C SER A 206 -7.96 -1.21 3.06
N GLY A 207 -7.36 -1.41 1.87
CA GLY A 207 -6.16 -2.23 1.70
C GLY A 207 -4.92 -1.73 2.46
N THR A 208 -4.95 -0.53 3.04
CA THR A 208 -3.80 0.03 3.77
C THR A 208 -3.41 -0.78 5.01
N LEU A 209 -4.37 -1.45 5.67
CA LEU A 209 -4.07 -2.32 6.81
C LEU A 209 -3.29 -3.57 6.39
N ALA A 210 -3.64 -4.19 5.25
CA ALA A 210 -2.82 -5.24 4.65
C ALA A 210 -1.42 -4.71 4.27
N GLY A 211 -1.35 -3.47 3.79
CA GLY A 211 -0.08 -2.74 3.63
C GLY A 211 0.73 -2.69 4.93
N ASN A 212 0.14 -2.27 6.05
CA ASN A 212 0.84 -2.28 7.35
C ASN A 212 1.32 -3.69 7.72
N GLY A 213 0.48 -4.71 7.49
CA GLY A 213 0.84 -6.12 7.67
C GLY A 213 2.07 -6.51 6.85
N ARG A 214 2.11 -6.12 5.56
CA ARG A 214 3.28 -6.32 4.68
C ARG A 214 4.54 -5.68 5.23
N GLY A 215 4.47 -4.41 5.63
CA GLY A 215 5.62 -3.70 6.19
C GLY A 215 6.16 -4.38 7.46
N LEU A 216 5.28 -4.72 8.40
CA LEU A 216 5.66 -5.43 9.63
C LEU A 216 6.26 -6.81 9.34
N PHE A 217 5.68 -7.55 8.40
CA PHE A 217 6.13 -8.88 8.03
C PHE A 217 7.53 -8.83 7.40
N LEU A 218 7.72 -8.01 6.37
CA LEU A 218 8.99 -7.88 5.67
C LEU A 218 10.09 -7.30 6.57
N LEU A 219 9.75 -6.31 7.41
CA LEU A 219 10.66 -5.74 8.41
C LEU A 219 11.11 -6.81 9.42
N GLY A 220 10.16 -7.56 9.97
CA GLY A 220 10.45 -8.60 10.95
C GLY A 220 11.35 -9.70 10.39
N LEU A 221 11.13 -10.13 9.15
CA LEU A 221 11.99 -11.12 8.51
C LEU A 221 13.38 -10.56 8.17
N ALA A 222 13.45 -9.33 7.68
CA ALA A 222 14.70 -8.72 7.24
C ALA A 222 15.63 -8.33 8.40
N LEU A 223 15.09 -8.01 9.57
CA LEU A 223 15.86 -7.59 10.74
C LEU A 223 15.92 -8.65 11.87
N GLY A 224 15.19 -9.76 11.73
CA GLY A 224 15.09 -10.79 12.77
C GLY A 224 14.24 -10.35 13.97
N LEU A 225 13.13 -9.65 13.72
CA LEU A 225 12.18 -9.17 14.74
C LEU A 225 10.93 -10.08 14.75
N PRO A 226 10.93 -11.17 15.55
CA PRO A 226 9.89 -12.20 15.48
C PRO A 226 8.49 -11.67 15.82
N ALA A 227 8.35 -10.69 16.73
CA ALA A 227 7.03 -10.14 17.04
C ALA A 227 6.46 -9.35 15.86
N CYS A 228 7.30 -8.55 15.18
CA CYS A 228 6.91 -7.85 13.94
C CYS A 228 6.47 -8.85 12.86
N ALA A 229 7.27 -9.89 12.61
CA ALA A 229 6.95 -10.92 11.62
C ALA A 229 5.64 -11.64 11.96
N GLY A 230 5.47 -12.11 13.20
CA GLY A 230 4.26 -12.83 13.62
C GLY A 230 2.98 -11.99 13.48
N VAL A 231 3.03 -10.71 13.89
CA VAL A 231 1.87 -9.81 13.77
C VAL A 231 1.59 -9.43 12.32
N GLY A 232 2.64 -9.14 11.53
CA GLY A 232 2.50 -8.84 10.11
C GLY A 232 1.86 -9.99 9.32
N GLY A 233 2.33 -11.22 9.55
CA GLY A 233 1.79 -12.43 8.91
C GLY A 233 0.33 -12.69 9.28
N ARG A 234 -0.02 -12.46 10.56
CA ARG A 234 -1.41 -12.55 11.04
C ARG A 234 -2.31 -11.52 10.37
N ILE A 235 -1.89 -10.24 10.31
CA ILE A 235 -2.64 -9.19 9.63
C ILE A 235 -2.87 -9.56 8.17
N LEU A 236 -1.82 -9.96 7.45
CA LEU A 236 -1.94 -10.34 6.03
C LEU A 236 -2.96 -11.47 5.82
N THR A 237 -2.92 -12.50 6.67
CA THR A 237 -3.82 -13.66 6.56
C THR A 237 -5.28 -13.28 6.81
N GLU A 238 -5.55 -12.49 7.85
CA GLU A 238 -6.92 -12.07 8.17
C GLU A 238 -7.46 -11.06 7.15
N GLU A 239 -6.62 -10.11 6.73
CA GLU A 239 -7.01 -9.10 5.75
C GLU A 239 -7.20 -9.69 4.36
N ALA A 240 -6.54 -10.80 4.01
CA ALA A 240 -6.77 -11.46 2.73
C ALA A 240 -8.22 -11.97 2.63
N ARG A 241 -8.74 -12.57 3.71
CA ARG A 241 -10.13 -13.05 3.79
C ARG A 241 -11.13 -11.90 3.69
N ARG A 242 -10.77 -10.75 4.26
CA ARG A 242 -11.61 -9.55 4.24
C ARG A 242 -11.58 -8.85 2.89
N LEU A 243 -10.40 -8.71 2.27
CA LEU A 243 -10.20 -7.90 1.05
C LEU A 243 -10.61 -8.65 -0.22
N PHE A 244 -10.37 -9.95 -0.29
CA PHE A 244 -10.67 -10.75 -1.46
C PHE A 244 -11.97 -11.54 -1.31
N HIS A 245 -12.67 -11.71 -2.42
CA HIS A 245 -13.67 -12.75 -2.57
C HIS A 245 -12.99 -14.13 -2.60
N PRO A 246 -13.71 -15.23 -2.31
CA PRO A 246 -13.16 -16.58 -2.42
C PRO A 246 -12.57 -16.91 -3.79
N SER A 247 -13.03 -16.25 -4.87
CA SER A 247 -12.47 -16.38 -6.22
C SER A 247 -11.07 -15.78 -6.39
N GLY A 248 -10.67 -14.88 -5.49
CA GLY A 248 -9.51 -13.99 -5.63
C GLY A 248 -9.82 -12.59 -6.14
N VAL A 249 -11.06 -12.25 -6.49
CA VAL A 249 -11.44 -10.89 -6.91
C VAL A 249 -11.34 -9.92 -5.73
N LEU A 250 -10.79 -8.73 -5.95
CA LEU A 250 -10.72 -7.70 -4.91
C LEU A 250 -12.09 -7.04 -4.71
N ARG A 251 -12.58 -7.00 -3.46
CA ARG A 251 -13.90 -6.43 -3.09
C ARG A 251 -14.05 -4.94 -3.35
N GLU A 252 -12.95 -4.19 -3.37
CA GLU A 252 -12.95 -2.74 -3.61
C GLU A 252 -13.42 -2.36 -5.03
N GLY A 253 -13.30 -3.30 -5.97
CA GLY A 253 -13.73 -3.08 -7.34
C GLY A 253 -12.84 -2.09 -8.09
N SER A 254 -11.55 -2.05 -7.77
CA SER A 254 -10.54 -1.31 -8.53
C SER A 254 -9.58 -2.28 -9.20
N THR A 255 -9.36 -2.11 -10.52
CA THR A 255 -8.38 -2.90 -11.26
C THR A 255 -6.95 -2.60 -10.81
N HIS A 256 -6.65 -1.34 -10.55
CA HIS A 256 -5.32 -0.92 -10.13
C HIS A 256 -4.99 -1.40 -8.71
N TYR A 257 -5.92 -1.23 -7.74
CA TYR A 257 -5.72 -1.76 -6.39
C TYR A 257 -5.71 -3.28 -6.33
N HIS A 258 -6.41 -3.97 -7.26
CA HIS A 258 -6.29 -5.42 -7.37
C HIS A 258 -4.83 -5.82 -7.67
N LEU A 259 -4.16 -5.14 -8.60
CA LEU A 259 -2.75 -5.37 -8.87
C LEU A 259 -1.84 -4.99 -7.69
N LEU A 260 -2.08 -3.84 -7.04
CA LEU A 260 -1.27 -3.40 -5.89
C LEU A 260 -1.34 -4.38 -4.70
N LEU A 261 -2.52 -4.90 -4.40
CA LEU A 261 -2.67 -5.88 -3.34
C LEU A 261 -2.10 -7.24 -3.78
N THR A 262 -2.28 -7.63 -5.04
CA THR A 262 -1.61 -8.84 -5.57
C THR A 262 -0.09 -8.77 -5.39
N ARG A 263 0.52 -7.63 -5.74
CA ARG A 263 1.94 -7.33 -5.49
C ARG A 263 2.29 -7.47 -4.01
N THR A 264 1.52 -6.82 -3.14
CA THR A 264 1.71 -6.83 -1.67
C THR A 264 1.77 -8.25 -1.11
N TYR A 265 0.84 -9.10 -1.54
CA TYR A 265 0.81 -10.51 -1.11
C TYR A 265 1.91 -11.35 -1.77
N ALA A 266 2.29 -11.05 -3.02
CA ALA A 266 3.40 -11.72 -3.70
C ALA A 266 4.75 -11.46 -3.02
N GLU A 267 5.03 -10.22 -2.60
CA GLU A 267 6.22 -9.86 -1.82
C GLU A 267 6.26 -10.63 -0.49
N ALA A 268 5.13 -10.65 0.23
CA ALA A 268 5.04 -11.35 1.50
C ALA A 268 5.20 -12.88 1.32
N TRP A 269 4.59 -13.47 0.29
CA TRP A 269 4.74 -14.88 -0.02
C TRP A 269 6.19 -15.24 -0.36
N ALA A 270 6.86 -14.48 -1.23
CA ALA A 270 8.25 -14.73 -1.60
C ALA A 270 9.19 -14.66 -0.37
N ALA A 271 9.00 -13.65 0.49
CA ALA A 271 9.75 -13.55 1.74
C ALA A 271 9.43 -14.71 2.70
N ALA A 272 8.16 -15.13 2.80
CA ALA A 272 7.77 -16.28 3.61
C ALA A 272 8.44 -17.58 3.11
N LEU A 273 8.50 -17.77 1.79
CA LEU A 273 9.19 -18.89 1.15
C LEU A 273 10.70 -18.89 1.48
N ALA A 274 11.37 -17.77 1.25
CA ALA A 274 12.81 -17.63 1.50
C ALA A 274 13.19 -17.91 2.97
N HIS A 275 12.34 -17.47 3.90
CA HIS A 275 12.55 -17.65 5.35
C HIS A 275 11.87 -18.91 5.93
N ARG A 276 11.31 -19.81 5.08
CA ARG A 276 10.62 -21.06 5.49
C ARG A 276 9.57 -20.85 6.57
N ARG A 277 8.76 -19.82 6.38
CA ARG A 277 7.75 -19.35 7.32
C ARG A 277 6.48 -20.18 7.24
N PRO A 278 5.80 -20.46 8.37
CA PRO A 278 4.53 -21.20 8.37
C PRO A 278 3.40 -20.45 7.66
N GLU A 279 3.53 -19.13 7.46
CA GLU A 279 2.58 -18.31 6.71
C GLU A 279 2.64 -18.56 5.18
N GLU A 280 3.70 -19.19 4.65
CA GLU A 280 3.92 -19.37 3.20
C GLU A 280 2.74 -20.02 2.48
N PRO A 281 2.16 -21.16 2.93
CA PRO A 281 1.10 -21.82 2.17
C PRO A 281 -0.17 -20.97 2.08
N ALA A 282 -0.50 -20.25 3.14
CA ALA A 282 -1.65 -19.36 3.18
C ALA A 282 -1.46 -18.15 2.26
N LEU A 283 -0.29 -17.51 2.31
CA LEU A 283 0.04 -16.38 1.44
C LEU A 283 0.11 -16.82 -0.03
N ARG A 284 0.68 -17.99 -0.32
CA ARG A 284 0.71 -18.58 -1.66
C ARG A 284 -0.68 -18.78 -2.22
N ALA A 285 -1.61 -19.31 -1.42
CA ALA A 285 -2.99 -19.50 -1.84
C ALA A 285 -3.68 -18.17 -2.23
N VAL A 286 -3.44 -17.10 -1.48
CA VAL A 286 -3.95 -15.75 -1.79
C VAL A 286 -3.35 -15.23 -3.09
N VAL A 287 -2.03 -15.36 -3.27
CA VAL A 287 -1.33 -14.92 -4.50
C VAL A 287 -1.86 -15.68 -5.72
N ILE A 288 -2.03 -17.00 -5.61
CA ILE A 288 -2.61 -17.82 -6.69
C ILE A 288 -4.01 -17.30 -7.01
N ALA A 289 -4.89 -17.19 -6.02
CA ALA A 289 -6.27 -16.76 -6.24
C ALA A 289 -6.34 -15.39 -6.92
N ALA A 290 -5.58 -14.40 -6.43
CA ALA A 290 -5.55 -13.08 -7.02
C ALA A 290 -4.98 -13.08 -8.46
N LEU A 291 -3.86 -13.78 -8.71
CA LEU A 291 -3.27 -13.87 -10.06
C LEU A 291 -4.17 -14.57 -11.08
N ARG A 292 -5.02 -15.51 -10.66
CA ARG A 292 -5.99 -16.16 -11.56
C ARG A 292 -6.98 -15.16 -12.18
N ILE A 293 -7.28 -14.07 -11.48
CA ILE A 293 -8.22 -13.03 -11.91
C ILE A 293 -7.56 -12.06 -12.88
N VAL A 294 -6.27 -11.78 -12.71
CA VAL A 294 -5.54 -10.74 -13.44
C VAL A 294 -5.73 -10.81 -14.98
N PRO A 295 -5.57 -11.97 -15.67
CA PRO A 295 -5.78 -12.04 -17.11
C PRO A 295 -7.19 -11.64 -17.58
N ARG A 296 -8.19 -11.73 -16.70
CA ARG A 296 -9.57 -11.33 -17.01
C ARG A 296 -9.80 -9.83 -16.90
N LEU A 297 -9.03 -9.16 -16.04
CA LEU A 297 -9.09 -7.71 -15.87
C LEU A 297 -8.34 -6.96 -16.98
N VAL A 298 -7.42 -7.62 -17.68
CA VAL A 298 -6.66 -7.01 -18.78
C VAL A 298 -7.37 -7.21 -20.12
N LEU A 299 -7.56 -6.11 -20.84
CA LEU A 299 -8.14 -6.06 -22.18
C LEU A 299 -7.02 -6.06 -23.23
N PRO A 300 -7.31 -6.28 -24.53
CA PRO A 300 -6.29 -6.21 -25.58
C PRO A 300 -5.51 -4.89 -25.61
N GLY A 301 -6.14 -3.77 -25.21
CA GLY A 301 -5.50 -2.46 -25.09
C GLY A 301 -4.75 -2.20 -23.77
N GLY A 302 -4.63 -3.18 -22.89
CA GLY A 302 -3.99 -3.05 -21.58
C GLY A 302 -4.99 -3.08 -20.41
N LEU A 303 -4.53 -2.61 -19.24
CA LEU A 303 -5.33 -2.60 -18.02
C LEU A 303 -6.29 -1.39 -18.02
N PRO A 304 -7.62 -1.60 -18.12
CA PRO A 304 -8.57 -0.51 -17.95
C PRO A 304 -8.49 0.00 -16.50
N LEU A 305 -8.46 1.31 -16.32
CA LEU A 305 -8.38 1.94 -15.00
C LEU A 305 -9.79 2.17 -14.44
N VAL A 306 -10.37 1.11 -13.85
CA VAL A 306 -11.69 1.14 -13.22
C VAL A 306 -11.51 1.31 -11.71
N GLY A 307 -12.25 2.23 -11.10
CA GLY A 307 -12.18 2.51 -9.66
C GLY A 307 -11.02 3.45 -9.31
N ASP A 308 -10.56 3.37 -8.06
CA ASP A 308 -9.50 4.24 -7.55
C ASP A 308 -8.12 3.81 -8.07
N ILE A 309 -7.20 4.76 -8.19
CA ILE A 309 -5.84 4.57 -8.69
C ILE A 309 -4.89 5.16 -7.65
N ALA A 310 -3.84 4.42 -7.28
CA ALA A 310 -2.85 4.96 -6.35
C ALA A 310 -2.01 6.02 -7.08
N PRO A 311 -1.83 7.22 -6.51
CA PRO A 311 -1.18 8.32 -7.20
C PRO A 311 0.34 8.15 -7.30
N ASP A 312 0.95 7.27 -6.49
CA ASP A 312 2.39 7.04 -6.37
C ASP A 312 2.87 5.69 -6.94
N CYS A 313 1.99 4.94 -7.61
CA CYS A 313 2.38 3.70 -8.30
C CYS A 313 1.75 3.67 -9.71
N PRO A 314 2.52 4.00 -10.76
CA PRO A 314 2.00 3.97 -12.12
C PRO A 314 1.60 2.53 -12.52
N PRO A 315 0.48 2.32 -13.25
CA PRO A 315 0.04 0.98 -13.68
C PRO A 315 1.11 0.17 -14.40
N GLU A 316 1.99 0.84 -15.15
CA GLU A 316 3.09 0.25 -15.92
C GLU A 316 4.12 -0.40 -14.99
N HIS A 317 4.30 0.12 -13.78
CA HIS A 317 5.18 -0.48 -12.77
C HIS A 317 4.65 -1.84 -12.29
N LEU A 318 3.36 -2.13 -12.48
CA LEU A 318 2.71 -3.39 -12.12
C LEU A 318 2.54 -4.34 -13.33
N ALA A 319 3.07 -3.97 -14.51
CA ALA A 319 2.92 -4.75 -15.73
C ALA A 319 3.37 -6.22 -15.57
N GLY A 320 4.41 -6.46 -14.77
CA GLY A 320 4.92 -7.78 -14.43
C GLY A 320 3.90 -8.75 -13.80
N LEU A 321 2.74 -8.27 -13.35
CA LEU A 321 1.66 -9.13 -12.85
C LEU A 321 0.77 -9.70 -13.96
N PHE A 322 0.62 -8.98 -15.08
CA PHE A 322 -0.30 -9.34 -16.17
C PHE A 322 0.37 -9.52 -17.53
N GLY A 323 1.67 -9.28 -17.62
CA GLY A 323 2.47 -9.46 -18.82
C GLY A 323 3.96 -9.34 -18.52
N GLY A 324 4.80 -9.67 -19.49
CA GLY A 324 6.25 -9.51 -19.39
C GLY A 324 6.95 -10.43 -18.38
N THR A 325 8.27 -10.52 -18.50
CA THR A 325 9.16 -11.25 -17.58
C THR A 325 10.21 -10.34 -16.93
N LYS A 326 10.21 -9.06 -17.30
CA LYS A 326 11.18 -8.04 -16.89
C LYS A 326 10.48 -6.68 -16.77
N GLY A 327 11.10 -5.79 -16.00
CA GLY A 327 10.69 -4.40 -15.84
C GLY A 327 9.71 -4.14 -14.69
N GLY A 328 9.61 -2.87 -14.32
CA GLY A 328 8.74 -2.39 -13.25
C GLY A 328 9.11 -3.01 -11.89
N TRP A 329 8.10 -3.36 -11.10
CA TRP A 329 8.27 -3.93 -9.78
C TRP A 329 9.06 -5.25 -9.77
N LEU A 330 9.03 -6.05 -10.85
CA LEU A 330 9.78 -7.31 -10.88
C LEU A 330 11.29 -7.11 -10.78
N GLU A 331 11.83 -5.98 -11.27
CA GLU A 331 13.27 -5.66 -11.14
C GLU A 331 13.64 -5.18 -9.73
N TRP A 332 12.63 -4.85 -8.93
CA TRP A 332 12.78 -4.48 -7.52
C TRP A 332 12.88 -5.69 -6.59
N LEU A 333 12.49 -6.88 -7.08
CA LEU A 333 12.66 -8.14 -6.36
C LEU A 333 14.11 -8.64 -6.41
N SER A 334 14.48 -9.47 -5.43
CA SER A 334 15.72 -10.25 -5.54
C SER A 334 15.63 -11.22 -6.74
N ALA A 335 16.78 -11.66 -7.27
CA ALA A 335 16.79 -12.60 -8.39
C ALA A 335 16.07 -13.92 -8.04
N GLU A 336 16.23 -14.38 -6.79
CA GLU A 336 15.58 -15.58 -6.26
C GLU A 336 14.06 -15.39 -6.15
N ASP A 337 13.61 -14.30 -5.53
CA ASP A 337 12.18 -13.98 -5.37
C ASP A 337 11.49 -13.83 -6.74
N ARG A 338 12.15 -13.13 -7.68
CA ARG A 338 11.66 -12.98 -9.05
C ARG A 338 11.53 -14.33 -9.75
N THR A 339 12.52 -15.20 -9.61
CA THR A 339 12.49 -16.54 -10.21
C THR A 339 11.36 -17.38 -9.63
N ALA A 340 11.21 -17.39 -8.29
CA ALA A 340 10.13 -18.09 -7.62
C ALA A 340 8.75 -17.57 -8.05
N PHE A 341 8.58 -16.25 -8.13
CA PHE A 341 7.34 -15.62 -8.58
C PHE A 341 6.98 -15.99 -10.03
N LEU A 342 7.94 -15.89 -10.95
CA LEU A 342 7.70 -16.24 -12.35
C LEU A 342 7.37 -17.73 -12.51
N ALA A 343 8.04 -18.60 -11.76
CA ALA A 343 7.74 -20.03 -11.74
C ALA A 343 6.32 -20.30 -11.22
N LEU A 344 5.91 -19.66 -10.12
CA LEU A 344 4.53 -19.79 -9.61
C LEU A 344 3.53 -19.31 -10.66
N ARG A 345 3.72 -18.11 -11.22
CA ARG A 345 2.81 -17.51 -12.21
C ARG A 345 2.63 -18.41 -13.43
N ALA A 346 3.69 -19.07 -13.89
CA ALA A 346 3.64 -19.98 -15.03
C ALA A 346 2.75 -21.23 -14.79
N THR A 347 2.50 -21.60 -13.53
CA THR A 347 1.63 -22.75 -13.18
C THR A 347 0.15 -22.38 -13.03
N ILE A 348 -0.19 -21.09 -13.06
CA ILE A 348 -1.54 -20.62 -12.76
C ILE A 348 -2.39 -20.58 -14.02
N LEU A 349 -3.48 -21.34 -14.04
CA LEU A 349 -4.53 -21.21 -15.04
C LEU A 349 -5.46 -20.04 -14.72
N PRO A 350 -5.85 -19.20 -15.69
CA PRO A 350 -6.82 -18.12 -15.46
C PRO A 350 -8.14 -18.64 -14.88
N ALA A 351 -8.80 -17.83 -14.06
CA ALA A 351 -10.15 -18.12 -13.60
C ALA A 351 -11.14 -18.16 -14.78
N ASP A 352 -12.24 -18.88 -14.63
CA ASP A 352 -13.37 -18.77 -15.56
C ASP A 352 -14.02 -17.38 -15.48
N GLY A 353 -14.81 -17.03 -16.49
CA GLY A 353 -15.53 -15.76 -16.51
C GLY A 353 -16.69 -15.71 -15.50
N GLU A 354 -17.14 -16.85 -15.01
CA GLU A 354 -18.29 -16.96 -14.10
C GLU A 354 -17.94 -16.52 -12.68
N ALA A 355 -16.74 -16.84 -12.22
CA ALA A 355 -16.18 -16.36 -10.96
C ALA A 355 -16.11 -14.83 -10.96
N LEU A 356 -15.62 -14.24 -12.05
CA LEU A 356 -15.55 -12.80 -12.23
C LEU A 356 -16.95 -12.16 -12.17
N ARG A 357 -17.92 -12.74 -12.87
CA ARG A 357 -19.32 -12.30 -12.90
C ARG A 357 -20.00 -12.37 -11.54
N THR A 358 -19.78 -13.46 -10.81
CA THR A 358 -20.32 -13.68 -9.46
C THR A 358 -19.87 -12.58 -8.50
N ASP A 359 -18.63 -12.12 -8.64
CA ASP A 359 -18.06 -11.05 -7.81
C ASP A 359 -18.25 -9.65 -8.41
N GLY A 360 -19.22 -9.50 -9.31
CA GLY A 360 -19.68 -8.20 -9.80
C GLY A 360 -18.82 -7.59 -10.90
N TRP A 361 -18.02 -8.38 -11.60
CA TRP A 361 -17.26 -7.92 -12.76
C TRP A 361 -17.78 -8.54 -14.05
N LEU A 362 -18.12 -7.70 -15.02
CA LEU A 362 -18.62 -8.10 -16.32
C LEU A 362 -17.57 -7.80 -17.37
N ARG A 363 -17.20 -8.81 -18.16
CA ARG A 363 -16.38 -8.67 -19.35
C ARG A 363 -17.18 -9.12 -20.55
N ALA A 364 -17.11 -8.36 -21.64
CA ALA A 364 -17.69 -8.74 -22.91
C ALA A 364 -16.74 -8.37 -24.05
N ASP A 365 -16.68 -9.25 -25.05
CA ASP A 365 -15.88 -9.11 -26.25
C ASP A 365 -16.84 -9.11 -27.46
N PHE A 366 -16.80 -8.07 -28.29
CA PHE A 366 -17.66 -7.82 -29.45
C PHE A 366 -16.79 -7.54 -30.68
N GLY A 367 -16.38 -8.59 -31.39
CA GLY A 367 -15.45 -8.47 -32.51
C GLY A 367 -14.12 -7.85 -32.05
N PRO A 368 -13.69 -6.69 -32.59
CA PRO A 368 -12.45 -6.03 -32.16
C PRO A 368 -12.59 -5.24 -30.84
N TRP A 369 -13.79 -5.14 -30.28
CA TRP A 369 -14.05 -4.36 -29.07
C TRP A 369 -14.08 -5.25 -27.84
N SER A 370 -13.46 -4.82 -26.75
CA SER A 370 -13.56 -5.47 -25.45
C SER A 370 -13.95 -4.44 -24.40
N GLY A 371 -14.83 -4.83 -23.48
CA GLY A 371 -15.24 -3.97 -22.37
C GLY A 371 -15.17 -4.70 -21.03
N LEU A 372 -14.90 -3.92 -19.98
CA LEU A 372 -14.88 -4.37 -18.60
C LEU A 372 -15.68 -3.39 -17.74
N TRP A 373 -16.60 -3.91 -16.92
CA TRP A 373 -17.43 -3.14 -16.01
C TRP A 373 -17.42 -3.77 -14.63
N HIS A 374 -17.44 -2.94 -13.59
CA HIS A 374 -17.69 -3.37 -12.22
C HIS A 374 -19.10 -2.97 -11.81
N ALA A 375 -19.96 -3.97 -11.61
CA ALA A 375 -21.35 -3.89 -11.18
C ALA A 375 -21.54 -4.78 -9.94
N PRO A 376 -21.26 -4.29 -8.72
CA PRO A 376 -21.39 -5.11 -7.51
C PRO A 376 -22.84 -5.56 -7.32
N ALA A 377 -23.05 -6.78 -6.82
CA ALA A 377 -24.38 -7.40 -6.68
C ALA A 377 -25.39 -6.57 -5.84
N GLY A 378 -24.92 -5.64 -5.01
CA GLY A 378 -25.76 -4.70 -4.24
C GLY A 378 -26.13 -3.39 -4.96
N GLY A 379 -25.69 -3.20 -6.21
CA GLY A 379 -25.78 -1.94 -6.96
C GLY A 379 -24.83 -0.85 -6.46
N LEU A 380 -24.86 0.32 -7.11
CA LEU A 380 -23.98 1.47 -6.80
C LEU A 380 -24.02 1.92 -5.32
N GLY A 381 -25.13 1.69 -4.61
CA GLY A 381 -25.31 2.07 -3.20
C GLY A 381 -24.49 1.28 -2.18
N ALA A 382 -23.87 0.15 -2.57
CA ALA A 382 -22.95 -0.59 -1.70
C ALA A 382 -21.59 0.12 -1.54
N ARG A 383 -21.15 0.87 -2.57
CA ARG A 383 -19.85 1.56 -2.60
C ARG A 383 -19.73 2.75 -1.65
N ALA A 384 -20.83 3.48 -1.41
CA ALA A 384 -20.86 4.62 -0.50
C ALA A 384 -20.46 4.27 0.95
N ARG A 385 -20.38 2.98 1.30
CA ARG A 385 -19.96 2.50 2.63
C ARG A 385 -18.45 2.32 2.77
N ALA A 386 -17.70 2.17 1.68
CA ALA A 386 -16.27 1.81 1.71
C ALA A 386 -15.33 2.96 1.31
N SER A 387 -15.72 3.83 0.37
CA SER A 387 -14.86 4.93 -0.14
C SER A 387 -15.01 6.26 0.62
N GLY A 388 -15.88 6.33 1.64
CA GLY A 388 -16.16 7.56 2.39
C GLY A 388 -15.05 8.07 3.31
N SER A 389 -13.90 7.40 3.41
CA SER A 389 -12.78 7.82 4.26
C SER A 389 -11.82 8.81 3.56
N GLY A 390 -11.96 9.04 2.25
CA GLY A 390 -11.32 10.12 1.51
C GLY A 390 -12.02 11.48 1.72
N ARG A 391 -11.97 12.03 2.94
CA ARG A 391 -12.30 13.43 3.34
C ARG A 391 -13.55 14.08 2.69
N LEU A 392 -14.62 14.14 3.48
CA LEU A 392 -15.22 15.43 3.88
C LEU A 392 -14.96 15.62 5.37
N ARG A 393 -13.71 15.90 5.74
CA ARG A 393 -13.44 16.63 6.98
C ARG A 393 -13.83 18.08 6.73
N THR A 394 -15.12 18.39 6.84
CA THR A 394 -15.51 19.74 7.23
C THR A 394 -14.84 20.01 8.57
N ALA A 395 -13.97 21.01 8.60
CA ALA A 395 -13.56 21.66 9.83
C ALA A 395 -14.83 22.08 10.60
N LEU A 396 -15.19 21.28 11.59
CA LEU A 396 -16.23 21.56 12.57
C LEU A 396 -15.67 21.15 13.93
N SER A 397 -14.81 22.00 14.47
CA SER A 397 -14.72 22.34 15.89
C SER A 397 -13.66 23.42 16.05
N ALA A 398 -14.13 24.61 16.45
CA ALA A 398 -13.31 25.62 17.10
C ALA A 398 -12.65 25.05 18.36
#